data_AF-A0A7H2PXH8-F1
#
_entry.id   AF-A0A7H2PXH8-F1
#
_cell.length_a   1.000
_cell.length_b   1.000
_cell.length_c   1.000
_cell.angle_alpha   90.00
_cell.angle_beta   90.00
_cell.angle_gamma   90.00
#
_symmetry.space_group_name_H-M   'P 1'
#
loop_
_entity.id
_entity.type
_entity.pdbx_description
1 polymer ?
#
loop_
_entity_poly.entity_id
_entity_poly.type
_entity_poly.pdbx_seq_one_letter_code
_entity_poly.pdbx_strand_id
1 'polypeptide(L)'
;MSATPGSGKSLLATERLLDLSRDNIANLKHNYFYAKAFFEKIAFLKLEDYLSQLLVTKGQGLERVSEIVFLESDFFDFLKTEYYINVISNPDTDDIVNNYPEFYFERIVLLNLIIDDINSKENTKFQHFKPVRTIYTNIADLKLVQCRPLPSECDWRKTPQGSYFVIDEAQLIPIFSDEAKGIDPIVKDLTIHRHKGYDFLFITQEPSFVHKYIRKLASLHIHLVNIFGWEQSMKMEWSIVQDSPNAIKSIARAENLSRWRFPKHVYNLYKSTTINTRVKRMPKKLVIFAVFAVLFICLAIFLLFNGAAKNPLITAVSGKPVVEQTQGTKKNEPTTQSANQPNSNQQSASEPQAASEVQAQNEGSASSPVANSSVPNQPPYNPADPLAFQPVTTPNVVNTRVFSGCVCTKKACTAYDQQGTKIDGFDRKLCKQIIKDSSSRPFDYFTKHEVVTTQKEDSKDENLERYRPVHYAENYIQRGLERDPNWDK
;
A
#
# COMPACT_ATOMS: atom_id res chain seq x y z
N MET A 1 4.97 -4.82 -5.59
CA MET A 1 5.13 -3.54 -6.30
C MET A 1 3.79 -3.16 -6.91
N SER A 2 3.37 -1.90 -6.86
CA SER A 2 2.20 -1.41 -7.61
C SER A 2 2.54 -0.11 -8.35
N ALA A 3 1.80 0.24 -9.39
CA ALA A 3 2.08 1.46 -10.14
C ALA A 3 0.92 1.92 -11.03
N THR A 4 0.71 3.23 -11.12
CA THR A 4 -0.20 3.78 -12.13
C THR A 4 0.37 3.57 -13.55
N PRO A 5 -0.48 3.43 -14.61
CA PRO A 5 -0.03 3.16 -15.97
C PRO A 5 1.04 4.15 -16.48
N GLY A 6 2.07 3.64 -17.16
CA GLY A 6 3.19 4.44 -17.68
C GLY A 6 4.29 4.80 -16.66
N SER A 7 4.15 4.38 -15.39
CA SER A 7 5.14 4.63 -14.31
C SER A 7 6.31 3.64 -14.24
N GLY A 8 6.42 2.74 -15.22
CA GLY A 8 7.62 1.90 -15.37
C GLY A 8 7.75 0.71 -14.41
N LYS A 9 6.64 0.13 -13.91
CA LYS A 9 6.67 -1.04 -13.00
C LYS A 9 7.50 -2.20 -13.55
N SER A 10 7.22 -2.61 -14.79
CA SER A 10 7.93 -3.69 -15.48
C SER A 10 9.38 -3.30 -15.80
N LEU A 11 9.69 -2.01 -15.95
CA LEU A 11 11.07 -1.50 -16.11
C LEU A 11 11.88 -1.64 -14.81
N LEU A 12 11.30 -1.33 -13.64
CA LEU A 12 11.95 -1.52 -12.33
C LEU A 12 12.08 -3.01 -11.96
N ALA A 13 11.11 -3.84 -12.37
CA ALA A 13 11.21 -5.29 -12.22
C ALA A 13 12.30 -5.88 -13.13
N THR A 14 12.41 -5.42 -14.38
CA THR A 14 13.47 -5.86 -15.30
C THR A 14 14.85 -5.38 -14.85
N GLU A 15 14.97 -4.19 -14.25
CA GLU A 15 16.20 -3.71 -13.60
C GLU A 15 16.64 -4.67 -12.48
N ARG A 16 15.72 -5.04 -11.58
CA ARG A 16 15.98 -6.02 -10.50
C ARG A 16 16.32 -7.42 -11.01
N LEU A 17 15.67 -7.88 -12.08
CA LEU A 17 15.96 -9.17 -12.72
C LEU A 17 17.34 -9.18 -13.41
N LEU A 18 17.72 -8.07 -14.03
CA LEU A 18 19.03 -7.90 -14.65
C LEU A 18 20.15 -7.97 -13.61
N ASP A 19 19.98 -7.32 -12.46
CA ASP A 19 20.96 -7.35 -11.37
C ASP A 19 21.05 -8.74 -10.72
N LEU A 20 19.92 -9.39 -10.42
CA LEU A 20 19.92 -10.79 -9.95
C LEU A 20 20.58 -11.76 -10.96
N SER A 21 20.39 -11.51 -12.27
CA SER A 21 21.04 -12.30 -13.33
C SER A 21 22.56 -12.07 -13.38
N ARG A 22 23.04 -10.85 -13.10
CA ARG A 22 24.48 -10.54 -12.98
C ARG A 22 25.09 -11.23 -11.77
N ASP A 23 24.43 -11.16 -10.61
CA ASP A 23 24.86 -11.80 -9.37
C ASP A 23 24.94 -13.32 -9.53
N ASN A 24 23.92 -13.93 -10.15
CA ASN A 24 23.93 -15.35 -10.49
C ASN A 24 25.15 -15.75 -11.35
N ILE A 25 25.49 -15.00 -12.40
CA ILE A 25 26.66 -15.30 -13.27
C ILE A 25 27.99 -15.11 -12.52
N ALA A 26 28.10 -14.06 -11.68
CA ALA A 26 29.28 -13.87 -10.84
C ALA A 26 29.45 -15.05 -9.85
N ASN A 27 28.35 -15.51 -9.25
CA ASN A 27 28.32 -16.62 -8.30
C ASN A 27 28.62 -17.97 -8.98
N LEU A 28 28.04 -18.24 -10.17
CA LEU A 28 28.36 -19.41 -10.99
C LEU A 28 29.87 -19.49 -11.28
N LYS A 29 30.46 -18.38 -11.75
CA LYS A 29 31.88 -18.31 -12.07
C LYS A 29 32.76 -18.49 -10.84
N HIS A 30 32.43 -17.83 -9.73
CA HIS A 30 33.12 -18.01 -8.44
C HIS A 30 33.09 -19.49 -8.01
N ASN A 31 31.92 -20.10 -8.03
CA ASN A 31 31.71 -21.47 -7.56
C ASN A 31 32.46 -22.50 -8.39
N TYR A 32 32.51 -22.36 -9.72
CA TYR A 32 33.27 -23.26 -10.60
C TYR A 32 34.78 -23.27 -10.24
N PHE A 33 35.40 -22.09 -10.11
CA PHE A 33 36.81 -22.02 -9.72
C PHE A 33 37.06 -22.46 -8.27
N TYR A 34 36.14 -22.18 -7.35
CA TYR A 34 36.25 -22.61 -5.96
C TYR A 34 36.07 -24.13 -5.81
N ALA A 35 35.15 -24.74 -6.57
CA ALA A 35 34.85 -26.16 -6.54
C ALA A 35 36.08 -27.03 -6.78
N LYS A 36 36.89 -26.69 -7.80
CA LYS A 36 38.13 -27.42 -8.10
C LYS A 36 39.06 -27.45 -6.88
N ALA A 37 39.39 -26.29 -6.31
CA ALA A 37 40.27 -26.19 -5.15
C ALA A 37 39.66 -26.81 -3.88
N PHE A 38 38.33 -26.77 -3.73
CA PHE A 38 37.60 -27.42 -2.64
C PHE A 38 37.72 -28.95 -2.72
N PHE A 39 37.35 -29.57 -3.85
CA PHE A 39 37.39 -31.03 -3.99
C PHE A 39 38.82 -31.58 -3.96
N GLU A 40 39.79 -30.90 -4.59
CA GLU A 40 41.22 -31.24 -4.47
C GLU A 40 41.69 -31.23 -3.00
N LYS A 41 41.19 -30.28 -2.19
CA LYS A 41 41.57 -30.17 -0.78
C LYS A 41 40.83 -31.15 0.13
N ILE A 42 39.57 -31.48 -0.16
CA ILE A 42 38.80 -32.53 0.53
C ILE A 42 39.48 -33.90 0.35
N ALA A 43 39.84 -34.25 -0.89
CA ALA A 43 40.54 -35.50 -1.18
C ALA A 43 41.95 -35.56 -0.55
N PHE A 44 42.70 -34.44 -0.56
CA PHE A 44 43.98 -34.35 0.15
C PHE A 44 43.84 -34.61 1.67
N LEU A 45 42.73 -34.18 2.28
CA LEU A 45 42.45 -34.38 3.70
C LEU A 45 41.77 -35.73 4.01
N LYS A 46 41.37 -36.50 3.00
CA LYS A 46 40.58 -37.74 3.11
C LYS A 46 39.21 -37.53 3.77
N LEU A 47 38.50 -36.49 3.34
CA LEU A 47 37.20 -36.08 3.88
C LEU A 47 36.04 -36.32 2.91
N GLU A 48 36.22 -37.14 1.87
CA GLU A 48 35.20 -37.45 0.86
C GLU A 48 33.91 -38.02 1.45
N ASP A 49 33.99 -38.77 2.55
CA ASP A 49 32.82 -39.40 3.20
C ASP A 49 31.74 -38.37 3.59
N TYR A 50 32.13 -37.15 3.95
CA TYR A 50 31.21 -36.04 4.26
C TYR A 50 30.36 -35.59 3.05
N LEU A 51 30.77 -35.90 1.82
CA LEU A 51 30.00 -35.61 0.61
C LEU A 51 28.98 -36.70 0.27
N SER A 52 29.05 -37.87 0.93
CA SER A 52 28.17 -39.02 0.68
C SER A 52 26.93 -39.08 1.58
N GLN A 53 26.93 -38.38 2.72
CA GLN A 53 25.83 -38.38 3.68
C GLN A 53 25.75 -37.08 4.48
N LEU A 54 24.53 -36.61 4.75
CA LEU A 54 24.27 -35.41 5.54
C LEU A 54 23.17 -35.66 6.59
N LEU A 55 23.42 -35.31 7.85
CA LEU A 55 22.41 -35.36 8.91
C LEU A 55 21.51 -34.11 8.85
N VAL A 56 20.33 -34.23 8.24
CA VAL A 56 19.37 -33.14 8.10
C VAL A 56 18.36 -33.20 9.26
N THR A 57 18.28 -32.14 10.07
CA THR A 57 17.22 -31.98 11.07
C THR A 57 15.98 -31.38 10.43
N LYS A 58 14.91 -32.15 10.30
CA LYS A 58 13.59 -31.73 9.80
C LYS A 58 12.66 -31.40 10.98
N GLY A 59 11.59 -30.63 10.72
CA GLY A 59 10.59 -30.26 11.73
C GLY A 59 10.91 -28.99 12.54
N GLN A 60 9.98 -28.57 13.39
CA GLN A 60 10.07 -27.35 14.21
C GLN A 60 9.80 -27.62 15.68
N GLY A 61 10.43 -26.84 16.57
CA GLY A 61 10.23 -26.95 18.02
C GLY A 61 10.59 -28.33 18.56
N LEU A 62 9.59 -29.01 19.12
CA LEU A 62 9.68 -30.35 19.72
C LEU A 62 9.57 -31.49 18.68
N GLU A 63 9.01 -31.22 17.50
CA GLU A 63 8.83 -32.22 16.42
C GLU A 63 10.09 -32.34 15.54
N ARG A 64 11.27 -32.11 16.11
CA ARG A 64 12.54 -32.18 15.38
C ARG A 64 13.00 -33.63 15.26
N VAL A 65 13.11 -34.09 14.01
CA VAL A 65 13.61 -35.42 13.66
C VAL A 65 14.86 -35.26 12.80
N SER A 66 15.96 -35.88 13.23
CA SER A 66 17.19 -35.92 12.45
C SER A 66 17.21 -37.15 11.55
N GLU A 67 17.39 -36.92 10.25
CA GLU A 67 17.38 -37.92 9.20
C GLU A 67 18.72 -37.92 8.48
N ILE A 68 19.32 -39.10 8.25
CA ILE A 68 20.53 -39.22 7.43
C ILE A 68 20.09 -39.26 5.97
N VAL A 69 20.43 -38.22 5.21
CA VAL A 69 20.22 -38.14 3.77
C VAL A 69 21.49 -38.62 3.09
N PHE A 70 21.43 -39.75 2.39
CA PHE A 70 22.51 -40.22 1.52
C PHE A 70 22.48 -39.48 0.19
N LEU A 71 23.66 -39.18 -0.35
CA LEU A 71 23.85 -38.43 -1.59
C LEU A 71 24.52 -39.31 -2.65
N GLU A 72 24.11 -39.13 -3.90
CA GLU A 72 24.69 -39.83 -5.05
C GLU A 72 26.12 -39.35 -5.33
N SER A 73 26.99 -40.20 -5.89
CA SER A 73 28.42 -39.88 -6.08
C SER A 73 28.69 -38.72 -7.05
N ASP A 74 27.73 -38.40 -7.91
CA ASP A 74 27.72 -37.27 -8.85
C ASP A 74 26.83 -36.11 -8.37
N PHE A 75 26.31 -36.13 -7.13
CA PHE A 75 25.36 -35.13 -6.63
C PHE A 75 25.92 -33.69 -6.70
N PHE A 76 27.24 -33.51 -6.62
CA PHE A 76 27.89 -32.20 -6.76
C PHE A 76 28.58 -31.97 -8.12
N ASP A 77 28.42 -32.86 -9.11
CA ASP A 77 29.14 -32.77 -10.40
C ASP A 77 28.73 -31.59 -11.27
N PHE A 78 27.57 -30.98 -11.01
CA PHE A 78 27.18 -29.70 -11.62
C PHE A 78 28.18 -28.56 -11.32
N LEU A 79 29.01 -28.68 -10.28
CA LEU A 79 30.09 -27.73 -9.98
C LEU A 79 31.35 -27.93 -10.83
N LYS A 80 31.47 -29.06 -11.56
CA LYS A 80 32.57 -29.35 -12.49
C LYS A 80 32.36 -28.72 -13.87
N THR A 81 31.18 -28.14 -14.13
CA THR A 81 30.82 -27.50 -15.41
C THR A 81 30.97 -25.97 -15.32
N GLU A 82 31.64 -25.35 -16.30
CA GLU A 82 31.60 -23.89 -16.47
C GLU A 82 30.38 -23.47 -17.31
N TYR A 83 29.51 -22.63 -16.74
CA TYR A 83 28.27 -22.20 -17.38
C TYR A 83 28.47 -20.87 -18.14
N TYR A 84 28.77 -20.96 -19.44
CA TYR A 84 28.94 -19.80 -20.33
C TYR A 84 27.60 -19.14 -20.72
N ILE A 85 26.93 -18.52 -19.74
CA ILE A 85 25.61 -17.91 -19.91
C ILE A 85 25.74 -16.41 -20.17
N ASN A 86 25.18 -15.95 -21.30
CA ASN A 86 25.00 -14.52 -21.56
C ASN A 86 23.90 -13.94 -20.66
N VAL A 87 24.14 -12.77 -20.04
CA VAL A 87 23.12 -12.08 -19.21
C VAL A 87 21.90 -11.70 -20.05
N ILE A 88 22.17 -11.19 -21.25
CA ILE A 88 21.18 -10.66 -22.20
C ILE A 88 21.11 -11.62 -23.38
N SER A 89 19.90 -11.94 -23.84
CA SER A 89 19.69 -12.81 -24.99
C SER A 89 20.24 -12.17 -26.28
N ASN A 90 20.84 -13.00 -27.12
CA ASN A 90 21.38 -12.67 -28.43
C ASN A 90 20.92 -13.72 -29.45
N PRO A 91 20.07 -13.37 -30.43
CA PRO A 91 19.46 -14.32 -31.36
C PRO A 91 20.44 -15.23 -32.11
N ASP A 92 21.66 -14.76 -32.38
CA ASP A 92 22.68 -15.55 -33.08
C ASP A 92 23.33 -16.65 -32.21
N THR A 93 23.02 -16.69 -30.91
CA THR A 93 23.66 -17.60 -29.93
C THR A 93 22.72 -18.19 -28.88
N ASP A 94 21.47 -17.72 -28.75
CA ASP A 94 20.56 -18.14 -27.68
C ASP A 94 20.29 -19.66 -27.67
N ASP A 95 20.21 -20.30 -28.86
CA ASP A 95 20.03 -21.75 -29.03
C ASP A 95 21.19 -22.62 -28.48
N ILE A 96 22.33 -22.02 -28.14
CA ILE A 96 23.56 -22.70 -27.68
C ILE A 96 23.70 -22.61 -26.14
N VAL A 97 22.91 -21.76 -25.46
CA VAL A 97 23.11 -21.44 -24.04
C VAL A 97 22.45 -22.47 -23.10
N ASN A 98 23.21 -23.49 -22.71
CA ASN A 98 22.84 -24.36 -21.59
C ASN A 98 22.79 -23.56 -20.27
N ASN A 99 21.57 -23.27 -19.82
CA ASN A 99 21.29 -22.64 -18.53
C ASN A 99 21.67 -23.58 -17.36
N TYR A 100 21.94 -23.02 -16.17
CA TYR A 100 22.32 -23.83 -15.00
C TYR A 100 21.13 -24.67 -14.49
N PRO A 101 21.37 -25.86 -13.87
CA PRO A 101 20.30 -26.72 -13.36
C PRO A 101 19.40 -26.04 -12.33
N GLU A 102 18.09 -26.32 -12.36
CA GLU A 102 17.12 -25.62 -11.50
C GLU A 102 17.35 -25.86 -10.00
N PHE A 103 17.96 -27.00 -9.65
CA PHE A 103 18.31 -27.42 -8.29
C PHE A 103 19.61 -26.79 -7.74
N TYR A 104 20.29 -25.92 -8.51
CA TYR A 104 21.62 -25.42 -8.15
C TYR A 104 21.66 -24.78 -6.74
N PHE A 105 20.68 -23.92 -6.41
CA PHE A 105 20.57 -23.31 -5.08
C PHE A 105 20.49 -24.36 -3.98
N GLU A 106 19.59 -25.34 -4.14
CA GLU A 106 19.27 -26.36 -3.15
C GLU A 106 20.49 -27.24 -2.86
N ARG A 107 21.21 -27.68 -3.90
CA ARG A 107 22.46 -28.43 -3.73
C ARG A 107 23.58 -27.58 -3.12
N ILE A 108 23.67 -26.27 -3.42
CA ILE A 108 24.62 -25.36 -2.76
C ILE A 108 24.30 -25.17 -1.26
N VAL A 109 23.02 -25.09 -0.87
CA VAL A 109 22.65 -25.01 0.55
C VAL A 109 23.07 -26.28 1.29
N LEU A 110 22.82 -27.46 0.72
CA LEU A 110 23.26 -28.74 1.29
C LEU A 110 24.80 -28.82 1.40
N LEU A 111 25.53 -28.37 0.38
CA LEU A 111 27.00 -28.33 0.41
C LEU A 111 27.54 -27.35 1.47
N ASN A 112 26.90 -26.21 1.67
CA ASN A 112 27.29 -25.26 2.71
C ASN A 112 27.04 -25.82 4.13
N LEU A 113 25.97 -26.60 4.34
CA LEU A 113 25.74 -27.33 5.60
C LEU A 113 26.81 -28.40 5.85
N ILE A 114 27.23 -29.12 4.81
CA ILE A 114 28.38 -30.05 4.89
C ILE A 114 29.66 -29.29 5.25
N ILE A 115 29.91 -28.13 4.65
CA ILE A 115 31.07 -27.27 4.95
C ILE A 115 31.07 -26.79 6.40
N ASP A 116 29.92 -26.42 6.97
CA ASP A 116 29.82 -26.02 8.38
C ASP A 116 30.14 -27.19 9.32
N ASP A 117 29.66 -28.40 9.00
CA ASP A 117 29.92 -29.62 9.77
C ASP A 117 31.41 -30.03 9.72
N ILE A 118 32.02 -30.03 8.53
CA ILE A 118 33.46 -30.28 8.33
C ILE A 118 34.30 -29.21 9.05
N ASN A 119 33.96 -27.93 8.92
CA ASN A 119 34.68 -26.85 9.61
C ASN A 119 34.59 -27.02 11.13
N SER A 120 33.43 -27.43 11.66
CA SER A 120 33.22 -27.61 13.11
C SER A 120 33.87 -28.87 13.68
N LYS A 121 33.99 -29.95 12.91
CA LYS A 121 34.55 -31.24 13.37
C LYS A 121 36.05 -31.33 13.12
N GLU A 122 36.48 -31.01 11.91
CA GLU A 122 37.86 -31.16 11.44
C GLU A 122 38.72 -29.90 11.66
N ASN A 123 38.15 -28.86 12.30
CA ASN A 123 38.81 -27.56 12.57
C ASN A 123 39.36 -26.88 11.28
N THR A 124 38.65 -27.07 10.17
CA THR A 124 39.00 -26.50 8.86
C THR A 124 38.40 -25.10 8.68
N LYS A 125 38.74 -24.45 7.55
CA LYS A 125 38.30 -23.07 7.22
C LYS A 125 37.89 -22.96 5.75
N PHE A 126 37.09 -23.92 5.28
CA PHE A 126 36.42 -23.86 3.99
C PHE A 126 35.42 -22.71 3.96
N GLN A 127 35.27 -22.07 2.79
CA GLN A 127 34.35 -20.94 2.59
C GLN A 127 33.05 -21.44 1.97
N HIS A 128 31.93 -20.78 2.28
CA HIS A 128 30.65 -21.08 1.63
C HIS A 128 30.66 -20.73 0.13
N PHE A 129 30.14 -21.67 -0.66
CA PHE A 129 29.75 -21.46 -2.04
C PHE A 129 28.61 -20.42 -2.11
N LYS A 130 28.60 -19.62 -3.18
CA LYS A 130 27.65 -18.52 -3.34
C LYS A 130 26.32 -19.04 -3.91
N PRO A 131 25.16 -18.57 -3.42
CA PRO A 131 23.87 -19.01 -3.94
C PRO A 131 23.66 -18.51 -5.38
N VAL A 132 23.14 -19.38 -6.24
CA VAL A 132 22.65 -19.04 -7.59
C VAL A 132 21.17 -19.41 -7.59
N ARG A 133 20.28 -18.45 -7.82
CA ARG A 133 18.83 -18.61 -7.65
C ARG A 133 18.12 -18.80 -8.97
N THR A 134 17.36 -19.87 -9.10
CA THR A 134 16.47 -20.14 -10.24
C THR A 134 15.39 -19.05 -10.33
N ILE A 135 15.26 -18.43 -11.50
CA ILE A 135 14.38 -17.27 -11.72
C ILE A 135 13.17 -17.69 -12.56
N TYR A 136 11.95 -17.43 -12.06
CA TYR A 136 10.70 -17.68 -12.78
C TYR A 136 9.91 -16.36 -12.99
N THR A 137 9.36 -16.13 -14.19
CA THR A 137 8.58 -14.93 -14.50
C THR A 137 7.58 -15.11 -15.65
N ASN A 138 6.62 -14.19 -15.74
CA ASN A 138 5.68 -14.00 -16.84
C ASN A 138 5.81 -12.62 -17.53
N ILE A 139 6.91 -11.87 -17.30
CA ILE A 139 7.17 -10.63 -18.04
C ILE A 139 7.39 -10.97 -19.53
N ALA A 140 6.50 -10.47 -20.39
CA ALA A 140 6.53 -10.73 -21.83
C ALA A 140 7.75 -10.10 -22.54
N ASP A 141 8.22 -10.79 -23.58
CA ASP A 141 9.35 -10.39 -24.45
C ASP A 141 10.65 -10.03 -23.68
N LEU A 142 10.88 -10.70 -22.53
CA LEU A 142 12.05 -10.51 -21.67
C LEU A 142 13.29 -11.22 -22.21
N LYS A 143 14.36 -10.47 -22.47
CA LYS A 143 15.64 -10.97 -23.03
C LYS A 143 16.69 -11.30 -21.97
N LEU A 144 16.31 -12.00 -20.90
CA LEU A 144 17.24 -12.45 -19.85
C LEU A 144 17.29 -13.98 -19.83
N VAL A 145 18.36 -14.56 -20.36
CA VAL A 145 18.48 -16.00 -20.70
C VAL A 145 18.27 -16.93 -19.49
N GLN A 146 18.52 -16.44 -18.27
CA GLN A 146 18.34 -17.22 -17.04
C GLN A 146 16.88 -17.39 -16.61
N CYS A 147 15.98 -16.54 -17.10
CA CYS A 147 14.59 -16.49 -16.68
C CYS A 147 13.76 -17.61 -17.33
N ARG A 148 12.96 -18.28 -16.52
CA ARG A 148 12.06 -19.37 -16.92
C ARG A 148 10.60 -18.92 -16.87
N PRO A 149 9.69 -19.54 -17.64
CA PRO A 149 8.24 -19.31 -17.48
C PRO A 149 7.77 -19.72 -16.08
N LEU A 150 6.72 -19.08 -15.56
CA LEU A 150 6.09 -19.52 -14.31
C LEU A 150 5.65 -20.99 -14.39
N PRO A 151 5.72 -21.76 -13.28
CA PRO A 151 5.26 -23.15 -13.26
C PRO A 151 3.77 -23.26 -13.54
N SER A 152 3.33 -24.44 -13.99
CA SER A 152 1.91 -24.75 -14.19
C SER A 152 1.06 -24.37 -12.98
N GLU A 153 -0.10 -23.76 -13.23
CA GLU A 153 -1.04 -23.26 -12.19
C GLU A 153 -0.44 -22.18 -11.26
N CYS A 154 0.77 -21.68 -11.55
CA CYS A 154 1.60 -20.87 -10.66
C CYS A 154 1.95 -21.56 -9.32
N ASP A 155 1.94 -22.90 -9.28
CA ASP A 155 2.26 -23.66 -8.07
C ASP A 155 3.77 -23.72 -7.80
N TRP A 156 4.28 -22.65 -7.20
CA TRP A 156 5.68 -22.47 -6.78
C TRP A 156 6.19 -23.60 -5.87
N ARG A 157 5.32 -24.32 -5.17
CA ARG A 157 5.70 -25.37 -4.20
C ARG A 157 6.32 -26.59 -4.87
N LYS A 158 6.09 -26.75 -6.18
CA LYS A 158 6.64 -27.81 -7.05
C LYS A 158 8.00 -27.44 -7.67
N THR A 159 8.49 -26.21 -7.48
CA THR A 159 9.81 -25.77 -7.98
C THR A 159 10.93 -26.08 -6.97
N PRO A 160 12.22 -26.01 -7.36
CA PRO A 160 13.33 -26.20 -6.43
C PRO A 160 13.48 -25.07 -5.39
N GLN A 161 14.09 -25.39 -4.25
CA GLN A 161 14.26 -24.44 -3.16
C GLN A 161 15.14 -23.25 -3.57
N GLY A 162 14.90 -22.08 -2.96
CA GLY A 162 15.63 -20.84 -3.26
C GLY A 162 15.09 -20.00 -4.43
N SER A 163 14.10 -20.50 -5.16
CA SER A 163 13.63 -19.88 -6.41
C SER A 163 13.04 -18.47 -6.21
N TYR A 164 13.27 -17.60 -7.20
CA TYR A 164 12.86 -16.19 -7.21
C TYR A 164 11.77 -15.95 -8.24
N PHE A 165 10.59 -15.51 -7.79
CA PHE A 165 9.41 -15.32 -8.64
C PHE A 165 9.16 -13.85 -8.93
N VAL A 166 9.03 -13.47 -10.21
CA VAL A 166 8.59 -12.13 -10.63
C VAL A 166 7.30 -12.23 -11.43
N ILE A 167 6.21 -11.77 -10.82
CA ILE A 167 4.85 -11.99 -11.31
C ILE A 167 4.26 -10.64 -11.74
N ASP A 168 4.29 -10.33 -13.04
CA ASP A 168 3.67 -9.12 -13.59
C ASP A 168 2.16 -9.31 -13.82
N GLU A 169 1.42 -8.22 -13.64
CA GLU A 169 -0.04 -8.14 -13.59
C GLU A 169 -0.68 -9.28 -12.77
N ALA A 170 -0.17 -9.48 -11.55
CA ALA A 170 -0.52 -10.62 -10.68
C ALA A 170 -2.03 -10.82 -10.47
N GLN A 171 -2.84 -9.77 -10.55
CA GLN A 171 -4.31 -9.84 -10.48
C GLN A 171 -4.96 -10.62 -11.64
N LEU A 172 -4.24 -10.87 -12.73
CA LEU A 172 -4.71 -11.69 -13.87
C LEU A 172 -4.56 -13.20 -13.61
N ILE A 173 -3.83 -13.60 -12.56
CA ILE A 173 -3.70 -15.00 -12.15
C ILE A 173 -4.81 -15.29 -11.13
N PRO A 174 -5.75 -16.22 -11.39
CA PRO A 174 -6.97 -16.36 -10.58
C PRO A 174 -6.74 -16.56 -9.08
N ILE A 175 -5.72 -17.32 -8.69
CA ILE A 175 -5.37 -17.54 -7.27
C ILE A 175 -4.78 -16.29 -6.59
N PHE A 176 -4.18 -15.36 -7.34
CA PHE A 176 -3.54 -14.15 -6.82
C PHE A 176 -4.43 -12.89 -6.93
N SER A 177 -5.62 -12.98 -7.55
CA SER A 177 -6.60 -11.89 -7.61
C SER A 177 -7.35 -11.72 -6.28
N ASP A 178 -7.73 -10.49 -5.93
CA ASP A 178 -8.65 -10.25 -4.78
C ASP A 178 -10.08 -10.77 -5.04
N GLU A 179 -10.40 -11.09 -6.30
CA GLU A 179 -11.64 -11.79 -6.71
C GLU A 179 -11.63 -13.30 -6.40
N ALA A 180 -10.51 -13.84 -5.89
CA ALA A 180 -10.38 -15.26 -5.56
C ALA A 180 -11.42 -15.74 -4.53
N LYS A 181 -12.08 -16.86 -4.82
CA LYS A 181 -13.11 -17.46 -3.96
C LYS A 181 -12.49 -18.21 -2.78
N GLY A 182 -12.09 -17.47 -1.77
CA GLY A 182 -11.46 -18.00 -0.55
C GLY A 182 -9.93 -17.91 -0.60
N ILE A 183 -9.25 -18.73 0.20
CA ILE A 183 -7.78 -18.77 0.25
C ILE A 183 -7.32 -20.09 -0.38
N ASP A 184 -6.74 -20.01 -1.58
CA ASP A 184 -6.15 -21.15 -2.25
C ASP A 184 -4.95 -21.73 -1.44
N PRO A 185 -4.74 -23.06 -1.38
CA PRO A 185 -3.59 -23.66 -0.70
C PRO A 185 -2.23 -23.10 -1.13
N ILE A 186 -2.01 -22.85 -2.43
CA ILE A 186 -0.76 -22.27 -2.98
C ILE A 186 -0.50 -20.89 -2.37
N VAL A 187 -1.57 -20.14 -2.07
CA VAL A 187 -1.52 -18.80 -1.46
C VAL A 187 -1.42 -18.86 0.06
N LYS A 188 -2.05 -19.85 0.70
CA LYS A 188 -1.94 -20.10 2.14
C LYS A 188 -0.51 -20.47 2.52
N ASP A 189 0.12 -21.32 1.73
CA ASP A 189 1.48 -21.81 1.95
C ASP A 189 2.56 -20.72 1.76
N LEU A 190 2.20 -19.54 1.20
CA LEU A 190 3.12 -18.38 1.18
C LEU A 190 3.50 -17.92 2.59
N THR A 191 2.80 -18.35 3.63
CA THR A 191 3.26 -18.18 5.03
C THR A 191 4.64 -18.80 5.29
N ILE A 192 4.96 -19.93 4.67
CA ILE A 192 6.20 -20.69 4.91
C ILE A 192 7.27 -20.50 3.83
N HIS A 193 7.09 -19.57 2.88
CA HIS A 193 8.00 -19.35 1.74
C HIS A 193 9.49 -19.25 2.14
N ARG A 194 9.78 -18.53 3.23
CA ARG A 194 11.14 -18.28 3.72
C ARG A 194 11.84 -19.53 4.28
N HIS A 195 11.09 -20.53 4.76
CA HIS A 195 11.69 -21.79 5.24
C HIS A 195 12.42 -22.56 4.14
N LYS A 196 12.05 -22.33 2.88
CA LYS A 196 12.66 -22.93 1.67
C LYS A 196 13.39 -21.89 0.80
N GLY A 197 13.68 -20.70 1.33
CA GLY A 197 14.42 -19.65 0.64
C GLY A 197 13.75 -19.05 -0.60
N TYR A 198 12.44 -19.23 -0.80
CA TYR A 198 11.73 -18.58 -1.90
C TYR A 198 11.58 -17.07 -1.67
N ASP A 199 11.53 -16.29 -2.75
CA ASP A 199 11.14 -14.87 -2.72
C ASP A 199 10.18 -14.53 -3.85
N PHE A 200 9.32 -13.54 -3.63
CA PHE A 200 8.25 -13.15 -4.55
C PHE A 200 8.20 -11.63 -4.77
N LEU A 201 8.28 -11.22 -6.03
CA LEU A 201 7.99 -9.87 -6.50
C LEU A 201 6.68 -9.88 -7.29
N PHE A 202 5.56 -9.79 -6.58
CA PHE A 202 4.27 -9.49 -7.18
C PHE A 202 4.26 -8.05 -7.72
N ILE A 203 3.78 -7.86 -8.94
CA ILE A 203 3.62 -6.56 -9.59
C ILE A 203 2.16 -6.43 -10.04
N THR A 204 1.57 -5.26 -9.79
CA THR A 204 0.18 -4.95 -10.15
C THR A 204 0.05 -3.47 -10.51
N GLN A 205 -1.13 -3.04 -10.94
CA GLN A 205 -1.46 -1.63 -11.15
C GLN A 205 -1.84 -0.99 -9.81
N GLU A 206 -2.88 -1.50 -9.14
CA GLU A 206 -3.33 -1.05 -7.82
C GLU A 206 -3.20 -2.18 -6.79
N PRO A 207 -2.70 -1.95 -5.56
CA PRO A 207 -2.51 -3.01 -4.56
C PRO A 207 -3.76 -3.84 -4.31
N SER A 208 -4.93 -3.20 -4.24
CA SER A 208 -6.21 -3.84 -3.91
C SER A 208 -6.63 -4.95 -4.88
N PHE A 209 -6.08 -5.02 -6.09
CA PHE A 209 -6.39 -6.09 -7.04
C PHE A 209 -5.69 -7.42 -6.73
N VAL A 210 -4.66 -7.42 -5.87
CA VAL A 210 -3.91 -8.64 -5.48
C VAL A 210 -4.44 -9.18 -4.16
N HIS A 211 -4.70 -10.47 -4.06
CA HIS A 211 -5.41 -11.11 -2.94
C HIS A 211 -4.89 -10.66 -1.56
N LYS A 212 -5.80 -10.18 -0.71
CA LYS A 212 -5.56 -9.63 0.65
C LYS A 212 -4.59 -10.44 1.54
N TYR A 213 -4.52 -11.77 1.38
CA TYR A 213 -3.59 -12.61 2.15
C TYR A 213 -2.13 -12.35 1.75
N ILE A 214 -1.87 -12.21 0.43
CA ILE A 214 -0.55 -11.86 -0.12
C ILE A 214 -0.14 -10.47 0.36
N ARG A 215 -1.08 -9.51 0.36
CA ARG A 215 -0.84 -8.13 0.84
C ARG A 215 -0.41 -8.06 2.30
N LYS A 216 -0.90 -8.96 3.15
CA LYS A 216 -0.52 -9.08 4.57
C LYS A 216 0.84 -9.76 4.79
N LEU A 217 1.32 -10.58 3.86
CA LEU A 217 2.61 -11.29 3.97
C LEU A 217 3.78 -10.51 3.36
N ALA A 218 3.51 -9.55 2.47
CA ALA A 218 4.53 -8.79 1.75
C ALA A 218 5.19 -7.72 2.64
N SER A 219 6.44 -7.97 3.06
CA SER A 219 7.23 -7.07 3.93
C SER A 219 7.94 -5.92 3.20
N LEU A 220 7.54 -5.61 1.96
CA LEU A 220 8.00 -4.44 1.21
C LEU A 220 6.98 -4.06 0.13
N HIS A 221 6.42 -2.87 0.24
CA HIS A 221 5.58 -2.25 -0.78
C HIS A 221 6.33 -1.11 -1.44
N ILE A 222 6.56 -1.24 -2.76
CA ILE A 222 7.02 -0.15 -3.62
C ILE A 222 5.84 0.31 -4.48
N HIS A 223 5.50 1.60 -4.44
CA HIS A 223 4.56 2.23 -5.37
C HIS A 223 5.27 3.22 -6.30
N LEU A 224 4.93 3.20 -7.59
CA LEU A 224 5.45 4.13 -8.60
C LEU A 224 4.34 5.02 -9.18
N VAL A 225 4.57 6.35 -9.17
CA VAL A 225 3.65 7.35 -9.74
C VAL A 225 4.37 8.23 -10.76
N ASN A 226 3.96 8.17 -12.03
CA ASN A 226 4.47 9.04 -13.08
C ASN A 226 3.83 10.43 -12.99
N ILE A 227 4.54 11.35 -12.35
CA ILE A 227 4.12 12.76 -12.29
C ILE A 227 4.45 13.42 -13.63
N PHE A 228 3.44 14.04 -14.25
CA PHE A 228 3.52 14.80 -15.51
C PHE A 228 3.86 14.01 -16.79
N GLY A 229 3.98 12.68 -16.77
CA GLY A 229 4.26 11.87 -17.96
C GLY A 229 5.73 11.91 -18.41
N TRP A 230 6.67 12.11 -17.48
CA TRP A 230 8.10 12.24 -17.75
C TRP A 230 8.79 10.86 -17.72
N GLU A 231 10.08 10.80 -18.08
CA GLU A 231 10.93 9.59 -18.00
C GLU A 231 11.45 9.33 -16.57
N GLN A 232 10.59 9.52 -15.59
CA GLN A 232 10.84 9.31 -14.17
C GLN A 232 9.51 9.05 -13.45
N SER A 233 9.57 8.49 -12.25
CA SER A 233 8.41 8.38 -11.37
C SER A 233 8.80 8.66 -9.93
N MET A 234 7.84 9.12 -9.14
CA MET A 234 8.02 9.14 -7.69
C MET A 234 7.91 7.69 -7.19
N LYS A 235 8.95 7.22 -6.53
CA LYS A 235 9.02 5.94 -5.84
C LYS A 235 8.70 6.18 -4.37
N MET A 236 7.69 5.48 -3.87
CA MET A 236 7.33 5.45 -2.46
C MET A 236 7.51 4.03 -1.93
N GLU A 237 8.08 3.90 -0.74
CA GLU A 237 8.35 2.59 -0.13
C GLU A 237 7.81 2.54 1.31
N TRP A 238 7.26 1.39 1.68
CA TRP A 238 6.75 1.06 3.02
C TRP A 238 7.08 -0.41 3.34
N SER A 239 7.32 -0.72 4.60
CA SER A 239 7.45 -2.09 5.14
C SER A 239 6.15 -2.90 5.11
N ILE A 240 4.99 -2.22 5.00
CA ILE A 240 3.65 -2.82 4.97
C ILE A 240 2.85 -2.29 3.77
N VAL A 241 2.18 -3.17 3.04
CA VAL A 241 1.34 -2.82 1.88
C VAL A 241 0.25 -1.82 2.26
N GLN A 242 0.22 -0.70 1.54
CA GLN A 242 -0.86 0.29 1.61
C GLN A 242 -1.92 -0.04 0.57
N ASP A 243 -3.16 -0.32 0.97
CA ASP A 243 -4.31 -0.54 0.07
C ASP A 243 -4.70 0.71 -0.75
N SER A 244 -4.21 1.88 -0.38
CA SER A 244 -4.45 3.15 -1.08
C SER A 244 -3.19 4.04 -1.01
N PRO A 245 -2.13 3.70 -1.78
CA PRO A 245 -0.82 4.36 -1.69
C PRO A 245 -0.86 5.82 -2.15
N ASN A 246 -1.82 6.19 -3.01
CA ASN A 246 -2.03 7.55 -3.50
C ASN A 246 -2.78 8.47 -2.50
N ALA A 247 -3.25 7.94 -1.36
CA ALA A 247 -3.89 8.75 -0.34
C ALA A 247 -2.86 9.58 0.44
N ILE A 248 -3.15 10.85 0.72
CA ILE A 248 -2.25 11.79 1.42
C ILE A 248 -1.72 11.18 2.75
N LYS A 249 -2.58 10.46 3.49
CA LYS A 249 -2.21 9.78 4.75
C LYS A 249 -1.20 8.63 4.56
N SER A 250 -1.20 7.96 3.41
CA SER A 250 -0.26 6.88 3.09
C SER A 250 1.07 7.46 2.56
N ILE A 251 1.00 8.47 1.69
CA ILE A 251 2.18 9.22 1.20
C ILE A 251 2.95 9.83 2.37
N ALA A 252 2.26 10.44 3.34
CA ALA A 252 2.86 11.00 4.55
C ALA A 252 3.43 9.94 5.53
N ARG A 253 3.19 8.66 5.28
CA ARG A 253 3.79 7.52 6.02
C ARG A 253 4.80 6.73 5.20
N ALA A 254 5.21 7.21 4.02
CA ALA A 254 6.24 6.55 3.22
C ALA A 254 7.60 6.63 3.93
N GLU A 255 8.25 5.48 4.11
CA GLU A 255 9.57 5.35 4.73
C GLU A 255 10.67 5.90 3.79
N ASN A 256 10.46 5.76 2.49
CA ASN A 256 11.28 6.37 1.45
C ASN A 256 10.38 7.08 0.42
N LEU A 257 10.70 8.33 0.09
CA LEU A 257 10.07 9.11 -0.97
C LEU A 257 11.17 9.66 -1.89
N SER A 258 11.41 8.99 -3.01
CA SER A 258 12.54 9.28 -3.91
C SER A 258 12.14 9.34 -5.39
N ARG A 259 12.91 10.08 -6.20
CA ARG A 259 12.68 10.17 -7.64
C ARG A 259 13.47 9.09 -8.37
N TRP A 260 12.79 8.04 -8.85
CA TRP A 260 13.42 7.03 -9.70
C TRP A 260 13.36 7.48 -11.16
N ARG A 261 14.52 7.56 -11.81
CA ARG A 261 14.67 7.93 -13.23
C ARG A 261 14.72 6.65 -14.06
N PHE A 262 14.00 6.60 -15.17
CA PHE A 262 13.87 5.37 -15.95
C PHE A 262 15.22 4.95 -16.57
N PRO A 263 15.77 3.77 -16.22
CA PRO A 263 17.08 3.32 -16.68
C PRO A 263 17.07 3.02 -18.19
N LYS A 264 17.75 3.86 -18.98
CA LYS A 264 17.77 3.76 -20.45
C LYS A 264 18.27 2.41 -20.96
N HIS A 265 19.21 1.77 -20.25
CA HIS A 265 19.79 0.49 -20.65
C HIS A 265 18.80 -0.69 -20.56
N VAL A 266 17.76 -0.60 -19.72
CA VAL A 266 16.80 -1.68 -19.48
C VAL A 266 15.68 -1.72 -20.53
N TYR A 267 15.43 -0.61 -21.25
CA TYR A 267 14.41 -0.54 -22.31
C TYR A 267 14.62 -1.53 -23.46
N ASN A 268 15.85 -1.96 -23.71
CA ASN A 268 16.16 -2.92 -24.78
C ASN A 268 15.91 -4.38 -24.38
N LEU A 269 15.68 -4.64 -23.07
CA LEU A 269 15.64 -5.97 -22.46
C LEU A 269 14.22 -6.53 -22.31
N TYR A 270 13.17 -5.72 -22.47
CA TYR A 270 11.78 -6.17 -22.45
C TYR A 270 10.92 -5.24 -23.30
N LYS A 271 9.78 -5.72 -23.81
CA LYS A 271 8.88 -4.92 -24.66
C LYS A 271 7.67 -4.44 -23.89
N SER A 272 7.70 -3.19 -23.42
CA SER A 272 6.51 -2.60 -22.79
C SER A 272 5.47 -2.16 -23.81
N THR A 273 4.26 -2.68 -23.66
CA THR A 273 3.05 -2.17 -24.34
C THR A 273 2.75 -0.69 -24.02
N THR A 274 3.32 -0.14 -22.93
CA THR A 274 3.01 1.22 -22.44
C THR A 274 3.90 2.34 -22.99
N ILE A 275 4.86 2.04 -23.87
CA ILE A 275 5.84 3.03 -24.36
C ILE A 275 5.17 4.24 -25.05
N ASN A 276 4.12 4.00 -25.85
CA ASN A 276 3.49 5.01 -26.72
C ASN A 276 2.30 5.79 -26.11
N THR A 277 1.83 5.48 -24.89
CA THR A 277 0.63 6.14 -24.30
C THR A 277 0.94 7.36 -23.43
N ARG A 278 2.22 7.73 -23.27
CA ARG A 278 2.67 8.74 -22.31
C ARG A 278 2.66 10.18 -22.86
N VAL A 279 1.52 10.86 -22.70
CA VAL A 279 1.39 12.29 -23.00
C VAL A 279 2.09 13.13 -21.93
N LYS A 280 3.16 13.86 -22.31
CA LYS A 280 3.88 14.79 -21.44
C LYS A 280 3.00 16.01 -21.10
N ARG A 281 2.67 16.21 -19.82
CA ARG A 281 1.77 17.28 -19.33
C ARG A 281 2.57 18.33 -18.55
N MET A 282 2.97 19.43 -19.20
CA MET A 282 3.63 20.52 -18.47
C MET A 282 2.65 21.24 -17.52
N PRO A 283 2.99 21.46 -16.24
CA PRO A 283 2.13 22.18 -15.31
C PRO A 283 2.03 23.66 -15.69
N LYS A 284 0.94 24.07 -16.34
CA LYS A 284 0.73 25.43 -16.89
C LYS A 284 1.07 26.55 -15.89
N LYS A 285 0.72 26.40 -14.61
CA LYS A 285 1.04 27.38 -13.56
C LYS A 285 2.55 27.62 -13.37
N LEU A 286 3.37 26.58 -13.48
CA LEU A 286 4.82 26.68 -13.36
C LEU A 286 5.43 27.37 -14.59
N VAL A 287 4.92 27.08 -15.78
CA VAL A 287 5.34 27.75 -17.02
C VAL A 287 5.00 29.24 -16.97
N ILE A 288 3.79 29.59 -16.54
CA ILE A 288 3.35 30.98 -16.33
C ILE A 288 4.26 31.70 -15.31
N PHE A 289 4.56 31.06 -14.18
CA PHE A 289 5.47 31.63 -13.17
C PHE A 289 6.90 31.84 -13.72
N ALA A 290 7.43 30.88 -14.48
CA ALA A 290 8.74 31.01 -15.13
C ALA A 290 8.78 32.14 -16.16
N VAL A 291 7.72 32.30 -16.97
CA VAL A 291 7.59 33.43 -17.92
C VAL A 291 7.53 34.77 -17.18
N PHE A 292 6.77 34.88 -16.08
CA PHE A 292 6.76 36.09 -15.26
C PHE A 292 8.13 36.37 -14.61
N ALA A 293 8.83 35.35 -14.11
CA ALA A 293 10.16 35.52 -13.53
C ALA A 293 11.19 36.00 -14.56
N VAL A 294 11.19 35.44 -15.78
CA VAL A 294 12.02 35.91 -16.89
C VAL A 294 11.66 37.34 -17.28
N LEU A 295 10.36 37.67 -17.40
CA LEU A 295 9.91 39.03 -17.70
C LEU A 295 10.38 40.04 -16.63
N PHE A 296 10.33 39.66 -15.35
CA PHE A 296 10.78 40.51 -14.24
C PHE A 296 12.30 40.72 -14.25
N ILE A 297 13.07 39.67 -14.59
CA ILE A 297 14.53 39.76 -14.77
C ILE A 297 14.87 40.66 -15.98
N CYS A 298 14.20 40.48 -17.12
CA CYS A 298 14.37 41.33 -18.30
C CYS A 298 14.00 42.79 -18.01
N LEU A 299 12.94 43.04 -17.23
CA LEU A 299 12.54 44.39 -16.81
C LEU A 299 13.57 45.02 -15.85
N ALA A 300 14.06 44.26 -14.87
CA ALA A 300 15.11 44.72 -13.96
C ALA A 300 16.42 45.05 -14.70
N ILE A 301 16.82 44.21 -15.65
CA ILE A 301 17.96 44.46 -16.55
C ILE A 301 17.71 45.72 -17.38
N PHE A 302 16.54 45.85 -18.02
CA PHE A 302 16.19 47.03 -18.81
C PHE A 302 16.24 48.33 -17.99
N LEU A 303 15.74 48.31 -16.74
CA LEU A 303 15.76 49.44 -15.83
C LEU A 303 17.18 49.76 -15.30
N LEU A 304 18.06 48.77 -15.17
CA LEU A 304 19.47 48.99 -14.81
C LEU A 304 20.26 49.59 -15.98
N PHE A 305 20.10 49.07 -17.20
CA PHE A 305 20.83 49.56 -18.37
C PHE A 305 20.33 50.91 -18.91
N ASN A 306 19.04 51.25 -18.74
CA ASN A 306 18.53 52.60 -19.03
C ASN A 306 18.56 53.54 -17.80
N GLY A 307 18.91 53.03 -16.62
CA GLY A 307 18.84 53.73 -15.33
C GLY A 307 19.87 54.84 -15.11
N ALA A 308 20.71 55.15 -16.10
CA ALA A 308 21.64 56.26 -16.07
C ALA A 308 20.96 57.65 -16.12
N ALA A 309 19.65 57.70 -16.41
CA ALA A 309 18.87 58.94 -16.49
C ALA A 309 17.78 59.04 -15.41
N LYS A 310 18.15 59.60 -14.25
CA LYS A 310 17.24 60.21 -13.23
C LYS A 310 16.23 59.26 -12.55
N ASN A 311 16.72 58.35 -11.70
CA ASN A 311 15.87 57.53 -10.82
C ASN A 311 15.50 58.27 -9.49
N PRO A 312 14.22 58.56 -9.21
CA PRO A 312 13.80 59.24 -7.97
C PRO A 312 13.86 58.34 -6.71
N LEU A 313 14.07 57.04 -6.89
CA LEU A 313 14.07 56.04 -5.82
C LEU A 313 15.27 56.21 -4.87
N ILE A 314 16.39 56.75 -5.35
CA ILE A 314 17.58 57.03 -4.52
C ILE A 314 17.30 58.17 -3.54
N THR A 315 16.57 59.20 -3.99
CA THR A 315 16.16 60.37 -3.18
C THR A 315 15.22 59.99 -2.02
N ALA A 316 14.45 58.91 -2.16
CA ALA A 316 13.57 58.40 -1.11
C ALA A 316 14.32 57.66 0.02
N VAL A 317 15.56 57.22 -0.21
CA VAL A 317 16.38 56.46 0.77
C VAL A 317 17.42 57.36 1.46
N SER A 318 17.93 58.39 0.78
CA SER A 318 18.98 59.29 1.27
C SER A 318 18.44 60.54 1.99
N GLY A 319 17.75 60.36 3.13
CA GLY A 319 17.14 61.48 3.85
C GLY A 319 18.09 62.30 4.73
N LYS A 320 18.35 63.58 4.38
CA LYS A 320 18.49 64.74 5.31
C LYS A 320 18.54 66.10 4.56
N PRO A 321 18.26 67.26 5.21
CA PRO A 321 17.77 68.47 4.52
C PRO A 321 18.58 69.79 4.66
N VAL A 322 18.35 70.72 3.71
CA VAL A 322 18.58 72.19 3.73
C VAL A 322 17.54 72.74 2.70
N VAL A 323 16.54 73.59 2.98
CA VAL A 323 16.52 75.02 3.40
C VAL A 323 17.04 75.95 2.27
N GLU A 324 16.30 76.92 1.70
CA GLU A 324 14.91 77.37 1.92
C GLU A 324 14.12 77.55 0.58
N GLN A 325 13.36 78.57 0.15
CA GLN A 325 13.00 79.93 0.64
C GLN A 325 11.64 80.42 0.04
N THR A 326 11.30 81.69 0.31
CA THR A 326 10.22 82.61 -0.16
C THR A 326 9.78 82.58 -1.65
N GLN A 327 8.58 83.03 -2.08
CA GLN A 327 7.32 83.49 -1.41
C GLN A 327 6.14 83.54 -2.42
N GLY A 328 4.88 83.46 -1.96
CA GLY A 328 3.71 83.69 -2.84
C GLY A 328 2.31 83.44 -2.25
N THR A 329 1.83 84.38 -1.42
CA THR A 329 0.43 84.55 -0.90
C THR A 329 -0.71 84.29 -1.91
N LYS A 330 -1.97 83.95 -1.56
CA LYS A 330 -2.82 84.20 -0.36
C LYS A 330 -3.70 82.94 -0.09
N LYS A 331 -3.86 82.42 1.14
CA LYS A 331 -4.68 82.87 2.28
C LYS A 331 -6.22 82.86 2.05
N ASN A 332 -6.89 81.78 2.45
CA ASN A 332 -7.99 81.77 3.43
C ASN A 332 -8.55 80.33 3.66
N GLU A 333 -8.44 79.85 4.89
CA GLU A 333 -9.37 78.88 5.50
C GLU A 333 -10.45 79.71 6.31
N PRO A 334 -11.50 79.17 6.97
CA PRO A 334 -11.45 77.94 7.78
C PRO A 334 -12.69 76.99 7.83
N THR A 335 -12.44 75.77 8.31
CA THR A 335 -13.29 74.93 9.20
C THR A 335 -14.72 74.52 8.81
N THR A 336 -14.93 73.19 8.72
CA THR A 336 -16.02 72.37 9.32
C THR A 336 -17.51 72.72 9.05
N GLN A 337 -18.50 71.82 9.12
CA GLN A 337 -18.64 70.59 9.91
C GLN A 337 -19.84 69.76 9.40
N SER A 338 -19.81 68.41 9.59
CA SER A 338 -21.02 67.54 9.59
C SER A 338 -21.86 67.47 8.28
N ALA A 339 -22.90 66.63 8.13
CA ALA A 339 -23.11 65.21 8.52
C ALA A 339 -24.33 64.66 7.73
N ASN A 340 -24.53 63.33 7.75
CA ASN A 340 -25.69 62.57 7.20
C ASN A 340 -25.79 62.60 5.65
N GLN A 341 -26.01 61.50 4.90
CA GLN A 341 -27.02 60.43 4.94
C GLN A 341 -28.49 60.89 4.82
N PRO A 342 -29.40 60.11 4.16
CA PRO A 342 -29.18 59.00 3.22
C PRO A 342 -30.12 59.09 1.98
N ASN A 343 -30.50 57.94 1.41
CA ASN A 343 -31.61 57.69 0.48
C ASN A 343 -31.49 58.22 -0.97
N SER A 344 -32.24 57.70 -1.95
CA SER A 344 -32.69 56.31 -2.27
C SER A 344 -33.59 56.38 -3.51
N ASN A 345 -33.47 55.43 -4.45
CA ASN A 345 -34.50 54.86 -5.35
C ASN A 345 -33.81 54.28 -6.62
N GLN A 346 -34.16 53.08 -7.10
CA GLN A 346 -35.27 52.71 -8.01
C GLN A 346 -35.19 53.43 -9.38
N GLN A 347 -35.49 52.80 -10.53
CA GLN A 347 -36.28 51.57 -10.75
C GLN A 347 -35.89 50.79 -12.03
N SER A 348 -36.68 49.74 -12.33
CA SER A 348 -36.76 48.88 -13.53
C SER A 348 -36.87 49.64 -14.88
N ALA A 349 -36.90 49.05 -16.08
CA ALA A 349 -37.04 47.64 -16.57
C ALA A 349 -36.28 47.49 -17.93
N SER A 350 -36.46 46.54 -18.86
CA SER A 350 -37.43 45.43 -19.10
C SER A 350 -36.87 44.45 -20.16
N GLU A 351 -37.39 43.21 -20.21
CA GLU A 351 -37.19 42.23 -21.31
C GLU A 351 -38.08 42.55 -22.54
N PRO A 352 -38.04 41.75 -23.63
CA PRO A 352 -39.04 40.66 -23.73
C PRO A 352 -38.67 39.38 -24.52
N GLN A 353 -39.17 38.22 -24.02
CA GLN A 353 -39.80 37.09 -24.76
C GLN A 353 -38.94 36.16 -25.68
N ALA A 354 -39.17 34.83 -25.77
CA ALA A 354 -40.01 33.82 -25.05
C ALA A 354 -39.43 32.38 -25.36
N ALA A 355 -40.02 31.19 -25.14
CA ALA A 355 -41.36 30.70 -24.76
C ALA A 355 -41.35 29.24 -24.18
N SER A 356 -42.54 28.71 -23.88
CA SER A 356 -43.11 27.32 -23.91
C SER A 356 -42.25 26.06 -24.18
N GLU A 357 -42.56 24.84 -23.69
CA GLU A 357 -43.59 24.27 -22.75
C GLU A 357 -43.16 22.84 -22.32
N VAL A 358 -43.22 22.39 -21.04
CA VAL A 358 -44.32 21.76 -20.22
C VAL A 358 -44.54 20.23 -20.36
N GLN A 359 -44.26 19.50 -19.25
CA GLN A 359 -44.97 18.32 -18.66
C GLN A 359 -44.27 18.04 -17.29
N ALA A 360 -44.88 17.94 -16.10
CA ALA A 360 -46.05 17.19 -15.60
C ALA A 360 -45.83 15.67 -15.68
N GLN A 361 -45.93 14.82 -14.63
CA GLN A 361 -46.72 14.78 -13.38
C GLN A 361 -45.94 13.99 -12.27
N ASN A 362 -46.29 13.86 -10.97
CA ASN A 362 -47.19 14.53 -9.99
C ASN A 362 -46.85 14.00 -8.56
N GLU A 363 -47.22 14.71 -7.49
CA GLU A 363 -47.36 14.17 -6.11
C GLU A 363 -48.56 14.82 -5.38
N GLY A 364 -49.23 14.08 -4.49
CA GLY A 364 -50.46 14.55 -3.81
C GLY A 364 -50.65 14.04 -2.37
N SER A 365 -50.62 14.98 -1.42
CA SER A 365 -51.33 15.01 -0.13
C SER A 365 -51.49 13.75 0.72
N ALA A 366 -50.51 13.56 1.61
CA ALA A 366 -50.63 13.27 3.04
C ALA A 366 -51.98 12.84 3.68
N SER A 367 -51.93 11.75 4.48
CA SER A 367 -52.59 11.68 5.80
C SER A 367 -52.03 10.54 6.69
N SER A 368 -51.90 10.80 8.00
CA SER A 368 -51.62 9.83 9.07
C SER A 368 -52.77 9.90 10.10
N PRO A 369 -52.85 9.05 11.16
CA PRO A 369 -52.22 7.75 11.43
C PRO A 369 -53.29 6.66 11.75
N VAL A 370 -52.89 5.48 12.25
CA VAL A 370 -53.54 4.74 13.39
C VAL A 370 -52.76 3.44 13.68
N ALA A 371 -52.84 2.95 14.92
CA ALA A 371 -52.16 1.73 15.37
C ALA A 371 -53.06 0.49 15.40
N ASN A 372 -52.49 -0.69 15.15
CA ASN A 372 -52.53 -1.81 16.11
C ASN A 372 -51.65 -2.97 15.63
N SER A 373 -50.85 -3.53 16.54
CA SER A 373 -50.04 -4.73 16.29
C SER A 373 -50.88 -5.99 16.44
N SER A 374 -51.56 -6.42 15.37
CA SER A 374 -52.18 -7.75 15.32
C SER A 374 -51.09 -8.82 15.20
N VAL A 375 -50.90 -9.61 16.25
CA VAL A 375 -50.02 -10.79 16.23
C VAL A 375 -50.59 -11.82 15.25
N PRO A 376 -49.84 -12.25 14.21
CA PRO A 376 -50.27 -13.34 13.34
C PRO A 376 -50.33 -14.65 14.14
N ASN A 377 -51.54 -15.19 14.28
CA ASN A 377 -51.79 -16.42 15.03
C ASN A 377 -51.01 -17.58 14.39
N GLN A 378 -50.06 -18.16 15.13
CA GLN A 378 -49.23 -19.26 14.62
C GLN A 378 -50.09 -20.54 14.47
N PRO A 379 -50.04 -21.25 13.33
CA PRO A 379 -50.64 -22.57 13.24
C PRO A 379 -49.90 -23.54 14.18
N PRO A 380 -50.60 -24.44 14.89
CA PRO A 380 -49.95 -25.39 15.77
C PRO A 380 -49.10 -26.39 14.97
N TYR A 381 -47.91 -26.69 15.49
CA TYR A 381 -47.01 -27.71 14.92
C TYR A 381 -47.71 -29.08 14.89
N ASN A 382 -47.80 -29.67 13.70
CA ASN A 382 -48.41 -30.98 13.49
C ASN A 382 -47.34 -32.08 13.48
N PRO A 383 -47.23 -32.94 14.51
CA PRO A 383 -46.21 -33.98 14.55
C PRO A 383 -46.40 -35.11 13.52
N ALA A 384 -47.55 -35.16 12.82
CA ALA A 384 -47.78 -36.13 11.75
C ALA A 384 -47.17 -35.70 10.39
N ASP A 385 -46.85 -34.42 10.20
CA ASP A 385 -46.09 -33.92 9.06
C ASP A 385 -45.11 -32.82 9.52
N PRO A 386 -43.92 -33.21 10.02
CA PRO A 386 -42.91 -32.27 10.50
C PRO A 386 -42.18 -31.52 9.36
N LEU A 387 -42.44 -31.84 8.09
CA LEU A 387 -41.81 -31.21 6.92
C LEU A 387 -42.66 -30.07 6.31
N ALA A 388 -43.94 -30.00 6.64
CA ALA A 388 -44.84 -28.93 6.20
C ALA A 388 -44.57 -27.54 6.82
N PHE A 389 -43.66 -27.42 7.81
CA PHE A 389 -43.39 -26.15 8.48
C PHE A 389 -42.57 -25.19 7.60
N GLN A 390 -43.25 -24.23 6.96
CA GLN A 390 -42.61 -23.10 6.29
C GLN A 390 -42.51 -21.90 7.26
N PRO A 391 -41.29 -21.43 7.62
CA PRO A 391 -41.13 -20.27 8.49
C PRO A 391 -41.53 -18.99 7.74
N VAL A 392 -42.31 -18.11 8.38
CA VAL A 392 -42.70 -16.81 7.83
C VAL A 392 -41.47 -15.90 7.77
N THR A 393 -40.83 -15.81 6.61
CA THR A 393 -39.67 -14.94 6.38
C THR A 393 -40.07 -13.47 6.30
N THR A 394 -40.11 -12.79 7.44
CA THR A 394 -40.10 -11.32 7.46
C THR A 394 -38.78 -10.81 6.88
N PRO A 395 -38.78 -9.94 5.85
CA PRO A 395 -37.55 -9.47 5.24
C PRO A 395 -36.76 -8.58 6.20
N ASN A 396 -35.58 -9.04 6.62
CA ASN A 396 -34.64 -8.22 7.37
C ASN A 396 -34.17 -7.05 6.50
N VAL A 397 -34.51 -5.82 6.87
CA VAL A 397 -34.12 -4.61 6.12
C VAL A 397 -32.63 -4.33 6.33
N VAL A 398 -31.79 -4.88 5.46
CA VAL A 398 -30.32 -4.94 5.60
C VAL A 398 -29.66 -3.55 5.71
N ASN A 399 -30.26 -2.51 5.12
CA ASN A 399 -29.82 -1.12 5.24
C ASN A 399 -31.00 -0.18 5.54
N THR A 400 -31.25 0.09 6.82
CA THR A 400 -32.10 1.21 7.25
C THR A 400 -31.28 2.51 7.27
N ARG A 401 -31.96 3.66 7.21
CA ARG A 401 -31.30 4.98 7.21
C ARG A 401 -30.97 5.44 8.63
N VAL A 402 -29.78 5.11 9.12
CA VAL A 402 -29.35 5.45 10.49
C VAL A 402 -28.87 6.90 10.62
N PHE A 403 -29.34 7.60 11.66
CA PHE A 403 -28.94 8.97 12.00
C PHE A 403 -27.49 9.02 12.52
N SER A 404 -26.66 9.86 11.89
CA SER A 404 -25.25 10.05 12.26
C SER A 404 -25.05 11.28 13.14
N GLY A 405 -25.70 12.40 12.81
CA GLY A 405 -25.57 13.63 13.58
C GLY A 405 -26.29 14.84 12.96
N CYS A 406 -26.02 16.00 13.54
CA CYS A 406 -26.56 17.29 13.12
C CYS A 406 -25.44 18.28 12.80
N VAL A 407 -25.69 19.21 11.88
CA VAL A 407 -24.82 20.37 11.62
C VAL A 407 -25.65 21.63 11.72
N CYS A 408 -25.20 22.57 12.55
CA CYS A 408 -25.84 23.87 12.76
C CYS A 408 -25.00 25.01 12.19
N THR A 409 -25.66 25.89 11.45
CA THR A 409 -25.13 27.17 10.97
C THR A 409 -25.88 28.32 11.62
N LYS A 410 -25.41 29.56 11.44
CA LYS A 410 -26.11 30.78 11.93
C LYS A 410 -27.53 30.96 11.37
N LYS A 411 -27.92 30.26 10.29
CA LYS A 411 -29.23 30.40 9.63
C LYS A 411 -30.10 29.13 9.66
N ALA A 412 -29.51 27.93 9.67
CA ALA A 412 -30.24 26.66 9.64
C ALA A 412 -29.48 25.53 10.36
N CYS A 413 -30.21 24.53 10.85
CA CYS A 413 -29.65 23.26 11.34
C CYS A 413 -30.28 22.09 10.59
N THR A 414 -29.46 21.09 10.30
CA THR A 414 -29.77 19.98 9.38
C THR A 414 -29.23 18.67 9.95
N ALA A 415 -30.02 17.61 9.90
CA ALA A 415 -29.60 16.25 10.28
C ALA A 415 -29.01 15.49 9.08
N TYR A 416 -28.13 14.53 9.36
CA TYR A 416 -27.42 13.73 8.36
C TYR A 416 -27.34 12.26 8.79
N ASP A 417 -27.34 11.36 7.81
CA ASP A 417 -27.14 9.91 8.00
C ASP A 417 -25.66 9.51 8.00
N GLN A 418 -25.40 8.21 8.21
CA GLN A 418 -24.05 7.64 8.21
C GLN A 418 -23.30 7.80 6.87
N GLN A 419 -24.00 8.05 5.77
CA GLN A 419 -23.41 8.29 4.44
C GLN A 419 -23.26 9.79 4.11
N GLY A 420 -23.57 10.67 5.07
CA GLY A 420 -23.48 12.13 4.90
C GLY A 420 -24.61 12.75 4.08
N THR A 421 -25.68 12.01 3.80
CA THR A 421 -26.84 12.55 3.09
C THR A 421 -27.83 13.20 4.08
N LYS A 422 -28.42 14.32 3.66
CA LYS A 422 -29.33 15.14 4.47
C LYS A 422 -30.63 14.40 4.80
N ILE A 423 -31.03 14.43 6.07
CA ILE A 423 -32.30 13.86 6.55
C ILE A 423 -33.36 14.96 6.55
N ASP A 424 -34.32 14.84 5.64
CA ASP A 424 -35.51 15.69 5.57
C ASP A 424 -36.57 15.25 6.57
N GLY A 425 -37.46 16.18 6.95
CA GLY A 425 -38.46 15.98 8.00
C GLY A 425 -37.93 16.03 9.45
N PHE A 426 -36.61 15.94 9.67
CA PHE A 426 -36.02 16.00 11.01
C PHE A 426 -36.20 17.38 11.67
N ASP A 427 -36.65 17.42 12.92
CA ASP A 427 -36.94 18.69 13.60
C ASP A 427 -35.69 19.54 13.86
N ARG A 428 -35.79 20.81 13.45
CA ARG A 428 -34.74 21.83 13.59
C ARG A 428 -34.53 22.28 15.04
N LYS A 429 -35.51 22.11 15.96
CA LYS A 429 -35.31 22.38 17.40
C LYS A 429 -34.54 21.24 18.05
N LEU A 430 -34.96 19.99 17.86
CA LEU A 430 -34.25 18.79 18.32
C LEU A 430 -32.80 18.75 17.80
N CYS A 431 -32.60 19.10 16.51
CA CYS A 431 -31.27 19.18 15.92
C CYS A 431 -30.36 20.26 16.55
N LYS A 432 -30.94 21.34 17.11
CA LYS A 432 -30.21 22.32 17.93
C LYS A 432 -29.96 21.82 19.35
N GLN A 433 -30.86 21.03 19.91
CA GLN A 433 -30.73 20.45 21.25
C GLN A 433 -29.59 19.42 21.28
N ILE A 434 -29.57 18.47 20.34
CA ILE A 434 -28.50 17.44 20.20
C ILE A 434 -27.09 18.05 20.06
N ILE A 435 -26.99 19.28 19.53
CA ILE A 435 -25.73 20.02 19.37
C ILE A 435 -25.33 20.83 20.63
N LYS A 436 -26.26 21.08 21.55
CA LYS A 436 -26.00 21.69 22.86
C LYS A 436 -25.80 20.67 23.97
N ASP A 437 -26.52 19.56 23.90
CA ASP A 437 -26.50 18.46 24.84
C ASP A 437 -26.64 17.14 24.07
N SER A 438 -25.61 16.30 24.14
CA SER A 438 -25.55 14.99 23.49
C SER A 438 -26.43 13.93 24.16
N SER A 439 -26.97 14.18 25.36
CA SER A 439 -27.90 13.27 26.05
C SER A 439 -29.14 12.95 25.21
N SER A 440 -29.58 13.90 24.39
CA SER A 440 -30.79 13.83 23.57
C SER A 440 -30.60 13.10 22.23
N ARG A 441 -29.47 12.38 22.05
CA ARG A 441 -29.17 11.62 20.83
C ARG A 441 -30.08 10.37 20.75
N PRO A 442 -30.77 10.11 19.62
CA PRO A 442 -31.50 8.86 19.41
C PRO A 442 -30.60 7.64 19.55
N PHE A 443 -31.09 6.59 20.22
CA PHE A 443 -30.38 5.32 20.38
C PHE A 443 -30.27 4.58 19.04
N ASP A 444 -29.11 3.99 18.78
CA ASP A 444 -28.85 3.19 17.58
C ASP A 444 -29.07 1.70 17.87
N TYR A 445 -30.22 1.18 17.44
CA TYR A 445 -30.61 -0.22 17.63
C TYR A 445 -29.91 -1.20 16.66
N PHE A 446 -29.13 -0.70 15.69
CA PHE A 446 -28.57 -1.51 14.60
C PHE A 446 -27.05 -1.73 14.74
N THR A 447 -26.32 -0.79 15.34
CA THR A 447 -24.87 -0.95 15.59
C THR A 447 -24.59 -1.87 16.78
N LYS A 448 -24.09 -3.08 16.49
CA LYS A 448 -23.45 -3.94 17.51
C LYS A 448 -22.18 -3.26 18.03
N HIS A 449 -22.16 -2.91 19.31
CA HIS A 449 -20.99 -2.32 19.97
C HIS A 449 -20.11 -3.44 20.55
N GLU A 450 -19.02 -3.78 19.86
CA GLU A 450 -17.96 -4.63 20.44
C GLU A 450 -17.10 -3.78 21.39
N VAL A 451 -17.03 -4.16 22.66
CA VAL A 451 -16.30 -3.41 23.70
C VAL A 451 -14.81 -3.73 23.62
N VAL A 452 -14.07 -2.91 22.87
CA VAL A 452 -12.60 -2.96 22.85
C VAL A 452 -12.06 -2.20 24.06
N THR A 453 -11.65 -2.94 25.09
CA THR A 453 -11.05 -2.37 26.31
C THR A 453 -9.60 -1.98 26.07
N THR A 454 -9.36 -0.76 25.60
CA THR A 454 -8.01 -0.22 25.38
C THR A 454 -7.34 0.10 26.73
N GLN A 455 -6.55 -0.83 27.27
CA GLN A 455 -5.59 -0.49 28.32
C GLN A 455 -4.43 0.34 27.74
N LYS A 456 -3.83 1.18 28.59
CA LYS A 456 -2.83 2.19 28.21
C LYS A 456 -1.56 1.95 29.02
N GLU A 457 -0.61 1.22 28.43
CA GLU A 457 0.68 0.95 29.07
C GLU A 457 1.63 2.14 28.88
N ASP A 458 1.92 2.86 29.97
CA ASP A 458 3.05 3.81 30.03
C ASP A 458 4.31 3.01 30.43
N SER A 459 5.34 3.01 29.58
CA SER A 459 6.49 2.11 29.71
C SER A 459 7.58 2.62 30.68
N LYS A 460 7.94 1.78 31.66
CA LYS A 460 9.23 1.84 32.37
C LYS A 460 9.73 0.42 32.66
N ASP A 461 10.97 0.15 32.30
CA ASP A 461 11.69 -1.08 32.68
C ASP A 461 12.13 -1.03 34.15
N GLU A 462 11.97 -2.15 34.87
CA GLU A 462 13.05 -2.72 35.69
C GLU A 462 12.78 -4.20 36.03
N ASN A 463 13.82 -4.92 36.45
CA ASN A 463 13.84 -6.39 36.58
C ASN A 463 13.05 -6.93 37.79
N LEU A 464 12.44 -8.12 37.65
CA LEU A 464 12.80 -9.30 38.48
C LEU A 464 12.17 -10.63 37.96
N GLU A 465 12.79 -11.77 38.30
CA GLU A 465 12.23 -13.11 38.08
C GLU A 465 11.42 -13.63 39.30
N ARG A 466 10.31 -14.37 39.10
CA ARG A 466 10.19 -15.84 39.40
C ARG A 466 8.75 -16.37 39.55
N TYR A 467 8.62 -17.65 39.19
CA TYR A 467 7.72 -18.69 39.73
C TYR A 467 6.18 -18.55 39.69
N ARG A 468 5.59 -19.22 38.68
CA ARG A 468 4.64 -20.36 38.80
C ARG A 468 3.21 -20.09 39.39
N PRO A 469 2.22 -21.01 39.16
CA PRO A 469 0.92 -20.54 38.63
C PRO A 469 -0.32 -21.09 39.38
N VAL A 470 -1.45 -21.14 38.64
CA VAL A 470 -2.73 -21.85 38.89
C VAL A 470 -3.75 -21.09 39.76
N HIS A 471 -4.90 -20.71 39.17
CA HIS A 471 -6.21 -21.35 39.39
C HIS A 471 -7.35 -20.63 38.64
N TYR A 472 -8.24 -21.41 38.03
CA TYR A 472 -9.57 -20.95 37.59
C TYR A 472 -10.58 -21.14 38.71
N ALA A 473 -11.59 -20.28 38.78
CA ALA A 473 -12.78 -20.46 39.63
C ALA A 473 -14.03 -19.98 38.88
N GLU A 474 -14.98 -20.89 38.66
CA GLU A 474 -16.33 -20.55 38.20
C GLU A 474 -17.17 -20.12 39.39
N ASN A 475 -17.98 -19.05 39.25
CA ASN A 475 -18.87 -18.59 40.32
C ASN A 475 -20.34 -18.81 39.95
N TYR A 476 -20.91 -19.91 40.45
CA TYR A 476 -22.36 -20.11 40.54
C TYR A 476 -22.98 -19.25 41.65
N ILE A 477 -24.25 -18.91 41.52
CA ILE A 477 -25.00 -18.06 42.47
C ILE A 477 -25.94 -18.91 43.34
N GLN A 478 -25.84 -18.77 44.67
CA GLN A 478 -26.96 -18.84 45.64
C GLN A 478 -26.49 -18.33 47.02
N ARG A 479 -27.06 -17.23 47.54
CA ARG A 479 -28.25 -17.12 48.43
C ARG A 479 -27.96 -17.37 49.92
N GLY A 480 -27.99 -16.29 50.72
CA GLY A 480 -28.26 -16.34 52.16
C GLY A 480 -27.67 -15.14 52.92
N LEU A 481 -28.52 -14.42 53.67
CA LEU A 481 -28.20 -13.42 54.72
C LEU A 481 -27.42 -12.15 54.26
N GLU A 482 -27.60 -10.96 54.84
CA GLU A 482 -28.81 -10.31 55.39
C GLU A 482 -28.60 -8.78 55.34
N ARG A 483 -29.58 -7.94 55.72
CA ARG A 483 -29.42 -6.46 55.71
C ARG A 483 -28.85 -5.93 57.02
N ASP A 484 -27.81 -5.09 56.95
CA ASP A 484 -27.45 -4.16 58.04
C ASP A 484 -28.17 -2.80 57.84
N PRO A 485 -29.01 -2.35 58.79
CA PRO A 485 -29.83 -1.14 58.64
C PRO A 485 -29.18 0.13 59.26
N ASN A 486 -27.99 0.55 58.80
CA ASN A 486 -27.42 1.87 59.15
C ASN A 486 -26.41 2.41 58.11
N TRP A 487 -26.89 3.07 57.04
CA TRP A 487 -26.05 3.96 56.22
C TRP A 487 -26.79 5.17 55.62
N ASP A 488 -27.76 5.73 56.36
CA ASP A 488 -28.27 7.09 56.11
C ASP A 488 -27.64 8.07 57.12
N LYS A 489 -26.46 8.61 56.77
CA LYS A 489 -25.80 9.75 57.43
C LYS A 489 -24.92 10.52 56.45
#